data_AF-A0A9Q1QFR6-F1
#
_entry.id   AF-A0A9Q1QFR6-F1
#
_cell.length_a   1.000
_cell.length_b   1.000
_cell.length_c   1.000
_cell.angle_alpha   90.00
_cell.angle_beta   90.00
_cell.angle_gamma   90.00
#
_symmetry.space_group_name_H-M   'P 1'
#
loop_
_entity.id
_entity.type
_entity.pdbx_description
1 polymer ?
#
loop_
_entity_poly.entity_id
_entity_poly.type
_entity_poly.pdbx_seq_one_letter_code
_entity_poly.pdbx_strand_id
1 'polypeptide(L)'
;MYFSSEKMAKAIGKLAEKTPEVANINQRITIPYSGAFGVLKHRLKQMYESVDSGVDEDSDVTTLRVHDRVTIKQESDNHVSLHWTADPISDMVSDSIVALILNMTREMPQVVVESEAVKTEEENEKKMEKVAHALLVSLFGDVKLGEDGKLVIIVDSNVAYLDKQSGDVESENEGLKERVRIAFRRIQSAVRPIPLSAA
;
A
#
# COMPACT_ATOMS: atom_id res chain seq x y z
N MET A 1 12.56 -65.64 41.86
CA MET A 1 11.53 -64.80 41.22
C MET A 1 11.77 -64.84 39.72
N TYR A 2 10.92 -65.51 38.96
CA TYR A 2 11.02 -65.54 37.49
C TYR A 2 10.34 -64.28 36.94
N PHE A 3 11.13 -63.35 36.41
CA PHE A 3 10.62 -62.20 35.67
C PHE A 3 10.20 -62.68 34.28
N SER A 4 8.90 -62.68 33.98
CA SER A 4 8.39 -63.09 32.67
C SER A 4 8.75 -62.04 31.62
N SER A 5 9.50 -62.46 30.60
CA SER A 5 9.89 -61.66 29.42
C SER A 5 8.67 -61.13 28.64
N GLU A 6 7.51 -61.78 28.74
CA GLU A 6 6.26 -61.31 28.12
C GLU A 6 5.77 -60.00 28.73
N LYS A 7 5.92 -59.83 30.06
CA LYS A 7 5.52 -58.57 30.72
C LYS A 7 6.42 -57.42 30.29
N MET A 8 7.72 -57.68 30.10
CA MET A 8 8.68 -56.68 29.63
C MET A 8 8.44 -56.34 28.15
N ALA A 9 8.21 -57.34 27.29
CA ALA A 9 7.87 -57.13 25.89
C ALA A 9 6.56 -56.36 25.70
N LYS A 10 5.53 -56.65 26.52
CA LYS A 10 4.25 -55.93 26.49
C LYS A 10 4.37 -54.49 27.00
N ALA A 11 5.26 -54.22 27.95
CA ALA A 11 5.55 -52.88 28.41
C ALA A 11 6.31 -52.05 27.36
N ILE A 12 7.32 -52.65 26.70
CA ILE A 12 8.06 -51.98 25.62
C ILE A 12 7.17 -51.74 24.40
N GLY A 13 6.31 -52.69 24.02
CA GLY A 13 5.33 -52.48 22.95
C GLY A 13 4.36 -51.33 23.25
N LYS A 14 3.84 -51.25 24.49
CA LYS A 14 3.00 -50.12 24.92
C LYS A 14 3.73 -48.78 24.98
N LEU A 15 5.05 -48.76 25.21
CA LEU A 15 5.84 -47.53 25.14
C LEU A 15 6.14 -47.12 23.69
N ALA A 16 6.37 -48.08 22.78
CA ALA A 16 6.63 -47.81 21.37
C ALA A 16 5.37 -47.30 20.62
N GLU A 17 4.17 -47.68 21.07
CA GLU A 17 2.90 -47.19 20.53
C GLU A 17 2.56 -45.77 21.01
N LYS A 18 3.24 -45.27 22.04
CA LYS A 18 3.05 -43.93 22.59
C LYS A 18 4.05 -42.97 21.95
N THR A 19 3.94 -42.79 20.63
CA THR A 19 4.49 -41.61 19.96
C THR A 19 4.03 -40.36 20.74
N PRO A 20 4.93 -39.43 21.12
CA PRO A 20 4.49 -38.21 21.76
C PRO A 20 3.48 -37.52 20.84
N GLU A 21 2.31 -37.16 21.36
CA GLU A 21 1.41 -36.24 20.64
C GLU A 21 2.26 -35.02 20.27
N VAL A 22 2.41 -34.77 18.98
CA VAL A 22 3.15 -33.61 18.50
C VAL A 22 2.36 -32.39 18.97
N ALA A 23 2.87 -31.69 19.98
CA ALA A 23 2.18 -30.55 20.54
C ALA A 23 2.24 -29.41 19.52
N ASN A 24 1.11 -29.13 18.87
CA ASN A 24 0.99 -28.01 17.96
C ASN A 24 0.89 -26.71 18.76
N ILE A 25 1.84 -25.80 18.56
CA ILE A 25 1.84 -24.48 19.21
C ILE A 25 1.21 -23.50 18.23
N ASN A 26 0.05 -22.93 18.56
CA ASN A 26 -0.51 -21.83 17.77
C ASN A 26 0.01 -20.50 18.29
N GLN A 27 0.50 -19.66 17.38
CA GLN A 27 1.05 -18.35 17.67
C GLN A 27 0.16 -17.26 17.07
N ARG A 28 0.11 -16.12 17.77
CA ARG A 28 -0.59 -14.91 17.34
C ARG A 28 0.28 -13.71 17.65
N ILE A 29 0.40 -12.81 16.68
CA ILE A 29 1.00 -11.49 16.89
C ILE A 29 0.09 -10.42 16.30
N THR A 30 -0.09 -9.32 17.03
CA THR A 30 -0.84 -8.15 16.56
C THR A 30 0.14 -7.03 16.27
N ILE A 31 0.01 -6.41 15.11
CA ILE A 31 0.93 -5.42 14.58
C ILE A 31 0.12 -4.17 14.21
N PRO A 32 0.59 -2.97 14.56
CA PRO A 32 -0.04 -1.74 14.08
C PRO A 32 0.08 -1.65 12.56
N TYR A 33 -1.06 -1.45 11.90
CA TYR A 33 -1.18 -1.28 10.46
C TYR A 33 -2.45 -0.49 10.16
N SER A 34 -2.28 0.75 9.68
CA SER A 34 -3.38 1.65 9.30
C SER A 34 -3.62 1.73 7.78
N GLY A 35 -2.91 0.90 7.01
CA GLY A 35 -3.08 0.84 5.56
C GLY A 35 -4.34 0.07 5.15
N ALA A 36 -4.82 0.32 3.93
CA ALA A 36 -5.92 -0.46 3.39
C ALA A 36 -5.52 -1.93 3.22
N PHE A 37 -6.36 -2.86 3.68
CA PHE A 37 -6.06 -4.30 3.65
C PHE A 37 -5.81 -4.84 2.23
N GLY A 38 -6.40 -4.20 1.20
CA GLY A 38 -6.12 -4.48 -0.20
C GLY A 38 -4.69 -4.19 -0.64
N VAL A 39 -4.04 -3.17 -0.06
CA VAL A 39 -2.62 -2.84 -0.33
C VAL A 39 -1.73 -3.94 0.26
N LEU A 40 -2.02 -4.37 1.48
CA LEU A 40 -1.32 -5.50 2.10
C LEU A 40 -1.46 -6.77 1.24
N LYS A 41 -2.68 -7.08 0.77
CA LYS A 41 -2.93 -8.21 -0.14
C LYS A 41 -2.09 -8.11 -1.42
N HIS A 42 -2.07 -6.94 -2.07
CA HIS A 42 -1.30 -6.74 -3.29
C HIS A 42 0.20 -6.98 -3.07
N ARG A 43 0.75 -6.43 -1.98
CA ARG A 43 2.16 -6.58 -1.63
C ARG A 43 2.53 -8.02 -1.28
N LEU A 44 1.67 -8.73 -0.56
CA LEU A 44 1.85 -10.15 -0.30
C LEU A 44 1.89 -10.96 -1.60
N LYS A 45 1.04 -10.65 -2.58
CA LYS A 45 1.06 -11.30 -3.91
C LYS A 45 2.30 -11.00 -4.74
N GLN A 46 3.03 -9.93 -4.44
CA GLN A 46 4.32 -9.65 -5.09
C GLN A 46 5.45 -10.53 -4.53
N MET A 47 5.33 -10.97 -3.27
CA MET A 47 6.36 -11.76 -2.59
C MET A 47 6.06 -13.26 -2.56
N TYR A 48 4.79 -13.62 -2.49
CA TYR A 48 4.32 -15.00 -2.32
C TYR A 48 3.44 -15.42 -3.48
N GLU A 49 3.60 -16.67 -3.90
CA GLU A 49 2.83 -17.26 -4.99
C GLU A 49 1.37 -17.54 -4.60
N SER A 50 1.13 -17.97 -3.36
CA SER A 50 -0.19 -18.33 -2.84
C SER A 50 -0.64 -17.36 -1.76
N VAL A 51 -1.59 -16.49 -2.11
CA VAL A 51 -2.25 -15.55 -1.21
C VAL A 51 -3.75 -15.51 -1.51
N ASP A 52 -4.50 -16.18 -0.66
CA ASP A 52 -5.95 -16.29 -0.77
C ASP A 52 -6.64 -15.28 0.15
N SER A 53 -7.77 -14.74 -0.27
CA SER A 53 -8.61 -13.89 0.57
C SER A 53 -9.87 -14.63 0.97
N GLY A 54 -10.23 -14.55 2.24
CA GLY A 54 -11.45 -15.12 2.77
C GLY A 54 -12.13 -14.17 3.74
N VAL A 55 -13.22 -14.65 4.31
CA VAL A 55 -13.89 -14.04 5.45
C VAL A 55 -13.89 -15.10 6.55
N ASP A 56 -13.55 -14.69 7.76
CA ASP A 56 -13.60 -15.59 8.91
C ASP A 56 -15.07 -15.85 9.26
N GLU A 57 -15.54 -17.08 9.07
CA GLU A 57 -16.96 -17.45 9.21
C GLU A 57 -17.51 -17.14 10.62
N ASP A 58 -16.64 -17.13 11.63
CA ASP A 58 -17.00 -16.86 13.02
C ASP A 58 -17.07 -15.37 13.38
N SER A 59 -16.38 -14.49 12.63
CA SER A 59 -16.20 -13.08 13.01
C SER A 59 -16.50 -12.06 11.91
N ASP A 60 -16.85 -12.51 10.70
CA ASP A 60 -17.08 -11.67 9.51
C ASP A 60 -15.88 -10.75 9.16
N VAL A 61 -14.70 -11.08 9.70
CA VAL A 61 -13.48 -10.31 9.49
C VAL A 61 -12.82 -10.73 8.19
N THR A 62 -12.35 -9.76 7.40
CA THR A 62 -11.60 -10.03 6.17
C THR A 62 -10.25 -10.67 6.53
N THR A 63 -9.93 -11.78 5.87
CA THR A 63 -8.71 -12.55 6.10
C THR A 63 -7.89 -12.72 4.84
N LEU A 64 -6.57 -12.82 5.00
CA LEU A 64 -5.63 -13.25 3.97
C LEU A 64 -4.91 -14.49 4.46
N ARG A 65 -4.74 -15.48 3.59
CA ARG A 65 -4.04 -16.71 3.91
C ARG A 65 -2.89 -16.91 2.95
N VAL A 66 -1.68 -17.03 3.52
CA VAL A 66 -0.44 -17.20 2.77
C VAL A 66 0.03 -18.64 2.89
N HIS A 67 0.19 -19.31 1.73
CA HIS A 67 0.64 -20.70 1.62
C HIS A 67 -0.11 -21.71 2.53
N ASP A 68 -1.40 -21.45 2.83
CA ASP A 68 -2.22 -22.22 3.78
C ASP A 68 -1.63 -22.40 5.20
N ARG A 69 -0.64 -21.57 5.57
CA ARG A 69 0.08 -21.68 6.85
C ARG A 69 -0.11 -20.47 7.76
N VAL A 70 -0.06 -19.26 7.18
CA VAL A 70 -0.15 -18.01 7.95
C VAL A 70 -1.43 -17.29 7.55
N THR A 71 -2.27 -17.01 8.54
CA THR A 71 -3.53 -16.28 8.37
C THR A 71 -3.40 -14.88 8.95
N ILE A 72 -3.66 -13.86 8.14
CA ILE A 72 -3.71 -12.46 8.53
C ILE A 72 -5.17 -12.05 8.66
N LYS A 73 -5.56 -11.47 9.79
CA LYS A 73 -6.92 -10.94 10.06
C LYS A 73 -6.84 -9.43 10.28
N GLN A 74 -7.83 -8.69 9.78
CA GLN A 74 -7.98 -7.27 10.08
C GLN A 74 -8.80 -7.08 11.36
N GLU A 75 -8.16 -6.85 12.50
CA GLU A 75 -8.89 -6.72 13.78
C GLU A 75 -9.50 -5.34 13.99
N SER A 76 -8.87 -4.30 13.44
CA SER A 76 -9.38 -2.93 13.48
C SER A 76 -8.82 -2.14 12.31
N ASP A 77 -9.25 -0.89 12.17
CA ASP A 77 -8.74 0.03 11.15
C ASP A 77 -7.23 0.28 11.27
N ASN A 78 -6.65 0.07 12.45
CA ASN A 78 -5.24 0.38 12.74
C ASN A 78 -4.40 -0.83 13.16
N HIS A 79 -4.96 -2.05 13.14
CA HIS A 79 -4.22 -3.24 13.55
C HIS A 79 -4.59 -4.45 12.70
N VAL A 80 -3.58 -5.26 12.42
CA VAL A 80 -3.73 -6.59 11.82
C VAL A 80 -3.11 -7.62 12.74
N SER A 81 -3.67 -8.83 12.74
CA SER A 81 -3.11 -9.95 13.49
C SER A 81 -2.76 -11.11 12.58
N LEU A 82 -1.59 -11.68 12.81
CA LEU A 82 -1.14 -12.90 12.14
C LEU A 82 -1.35 -14.06 13.09
N HIS A 83 -1.79 -15.19 12.53
CA HIS A 83 -2.02 -16.45 13.23
C HIS A 83 -1.38 -17.59 12.43
N TRP A 84 -0.60 -18.44 13.08
CA TRP A 84 0.00 -19.63 12.46
C TRP A 84 0.26 -20.71 13.51
N THR A 85 0.48 -21.94 13.06
CA THR A 85 1.00 -23.03 13.89
C THR A 85 2.51 -23.05 13.76
N ALA A 86 3.25 -23.06 14.87
CA ALA A 86 4.70 -22.96 14.92
C ALA A 86 5.37 -24.13 14.20
N ASP A 87 6.13 -23.80 13.16
CA ASP A 87 6.97 -24.70 12.40
C ASP A 87 8.06 -23.90 11.66
N PRO A 88 9.20 -24.51 11.29
CA PRO A 88 10.31 -23.77 10.70
C PRO A 88 9.95 -22.96 9.44
N ILE A 89 8.96 -23.40 8.66
CA ILE A 89 8.53 -22.74 7.42
C ILE A 89 7.55 -21.61 7.76
N SER A 90 6.53 -21.91 8.56
CA SER A 90 5.55 -20.90 8.98
C SER A 90 6.20 -19.75 9.74
N ASP A 91 7.22 -20.04 10.57
CA ASP A 91 7.94 -19.04 11.37
C ASP A 91 8.73 -18.08 10.45
N MET A 92 9.43 -18.63 9.44
CA MET A 92 10.10 -17.80 8.43
C MET A 92 9.10 -16.95 7.64
N VAL A 93 7.95 -17.51 7.27
CA VAL A 93 6.91 -16.79 6.54
C VAL A 93 6.27 -15.71 7.41
N SER A 94 5.97 -15.99 8.69
CA SER A 94 5.42 -15.01 9.62
C SER A 94 6.41 -13.87 9.87
N ASP A 95 7.69 -14.17 10.10
CA ASP A 95 8.73 -13.16 10.36
C ASP A 95 8.90 -12.20 9.18
N SER A 96 8.86 -12.74 7.96
CA SER A 96 8.97 -11.94 6.74
C SER A 96 7.69 -11.13 6.45
N ILE A 97 6.49 -11.64 6.76
CA ILE A 97 5.25 -10.87 6.69
C ILE A 97 5.24 -9.74 7.74
N VAL A 98 5.70 -10.01 8.97
CA VAL A 98 5.86 -8.99 10.02
C VAL A 98 6.78 -7.88 9.54
N ALA A 99 7.96 -8.23 9.01
CA ALA A 99 8.91 -7.26 8.46
C ALA A 99 8.30 -6.44 7.30
N LEU A 100 7.53 -7.09 6.42
CA LEU A 100 6.83 -6.44 5.32
C LEU A 100 5.83 -5.39 5.82
N ILE A 101 4.99 -5.73 6.81
CA ILE A 101 3.99 -4.81 7.39
C ILE A 101 4.67 -3.63 8.08
N LEU A 102 5.74 -3.89 8.85
CA LEU A 102 6.50 -2.85 9.54
C LEU A 102 7.25 -1.93 8.56
N ASN A 103 7.67 -2.43 7.40
CA ASN A 103 8.29 -1.60 6.37
C ASN A 103 7.27 -0.72 5.65
N MET A 104 6.05 -1.21 5.38
CA MET A 104 4.98 -0.38 4.82
C MET A 104 4.60 0.79 5.72
N THR A 105 4.69 0.63 7.03
CA THR A 105 4.43 1.71 7.99
C THR A 105 5.59 2.71 8.08
N ARG A 106 6.80 2.35 7.65
CA ARG A 106 7.99 3.22 7.63
C ARG A 106 8.14 4.02 6.34
N GLU A 107 7.71 3.47 5.20
CA GLU A 107 7.80 4.12 3.87
C GLU A 107 6.76 5.22 3.62
N MET A 108 5.99 5.62 4.63
CA MET A 108 5.08 6.75 4.51
C MET A 108 5.72 8.00 5.14
N PRO A 109 6.33 8.92 4.37
CA PRO A 109 6.32 10.32 4.79
C PRO A 109 4.85 10.66 5.04
N GLN A 110 4.55 11.32 6.15
CA GLN A 110 3.18 11.67 6.53
C GLN A 110 2.49 12.45 5.41
N VAL A 111 1.79 11.74 4.54
CA VAL A 111 0.80 12.29 3.66
C VAL A 111 -0.51 12.01 4.36
N VAL A 112 -1.03 13.07 4.98
CA VAL A 112 -2.36 13.14 5.57
C VAL A 112 -3.33 12.50 4.58
N VAL A 113 -3.83 11.31 4.94
CA VAL A 113 -4.85 10.60 4.16
C VAL A 113 -6.15 11.39 4.33
N GLU A 114 -6.41 12.32 3.41
CA GLU A 114 -7.77 12.72 3.11
C GLU A 114 -8.47 11.54 2.44
N SER A 115 -9.17 10.78 3.28
CA SER A 115 -10.33 9.94 2.98
C SER A 115 -10.69 9.85 1.49
N GLU A 116 -10.39 8.70 0.89
CA GLU A 116 -10.98 8.28 -0.38
C GLU A 116 -12.39 7.75 -0.14
N ALA A 117 -13.32 8.66 0.09
CA ALA A 117 -14.73 8.42 -0.16
C ALA A 117 -15.05 9.00 -1.54
N VAL A 118 -15.50 8.13 -2.46
CA VAL A 118 -16.26 8.43 -3.70
C VAL A 118 -16.02 9.84 -4.25
N LYS A 119 -14.93 10.02 -4.99
CA LYS A 119 -14.59 11.33 -5.58
C LYS A 119 -15.16 11.42 -6.98
N THR A 120 -16.23 12.19 -7.13
CA THR A 120 -16.83 12.62 -8.40
C THR A 120 -15.72 13.14 -9.35
N GLU A 121 -15.89 13.00 -10.67
CA GLU A 121 -14.91 13.47 -11.68
C GLU A 121 -14.42 14.91 -11.41
N GLU A 122 -15.30 15.77 -10.90
CA GLU A 122 -15.01 17.17 -10.52
C GLU A 122 -13.98 17.31 -9.36
N GLU A 123 -13.96 16.40 -8.40
CA GLU A 123 -13.00 16.45 -7.30
C GLU A 123 -11.61 15.98 -7.75
N ASN A 124 -11.55 15.00 -8.66
CA ASN A 124 -10.30 14.59 -9.28
C ASN A 124 -9.71 15.71 -10.14
N GLU A 125 -10.55 16.42 -10.90
CA GLU A 125 -10.14 17.57 -11.70
C GLU A 125 -9.55 18.69 -10.81
N LYS A 126 -10.19 19.01 -9.68
CA LYS A 126 -9.66 19.99 -8.70
C LYS A 126 -8.33 19.55 -8.08
N LYS A 127 -8.14 18.26 -7.81
CA LYS A 127 -6.86 17.73 -7.33
C LYS A 127 -5.78 17.85 -8.39
N MET A 128 -6.10 17.54 -9.65
CA MET A 128 -5.18 17.68 -10.78
C MET A 128 -4.75 19.13 -10.98
N GLU A 129 -5.67 20.09 -10.86
CA GLU A 129 -5.35 21.52 -10.90
C GLU A 129 -4.39 21.95 -9.79
N LYS A 130 -4.60 21.48 -8.55
CA LYS A 130 -3.71 21.76 -7.42
C LYS A 130 -2.31 21.21 -7.65
N VAL A 131 -2.19 19.99 -8.17
CA VAL A 131 -0.90 19.37 -8.50
C VAL A 131 -0.21 20.15 -9.63
N ALA A 132 -0.95 20.52 -10.69
CA ALA A 132 -0.40 21.30 -11.78
C ALA A 132 0.12 22.67 -11.30
N HIS A 133 -0.63 23.35 -10.43
CA HIS A 133 -0.20 24.60 -9.81
C HIS A 133 1.08 24.43 -8.97
N ALA A 134 1.14 23.39 -8.13
CA ALA A 134 2.32 23.12 -7.31
C ALA A 134 3.58 22.86 -8.16
N LEU A 135 3.43 22.15 -9.28
CA LEU A 135 4.54 21.90 -10.21
C LEU A 135 4.99 23.19 -10.92
N LEU A 136 4.07 24.08 -11.28
CA LEU A 136 4.43 25.39 -11.84
C LEU A 136 5.17 26.27 -10.83
N VAL A 137 4.71 26.31 -9.58
CA VAL A 137 5.42 26.97 -8.46
C VAL A 137 6.81 26.37 -8.29
N SER A 138 6.95 25.05 -8.35
CA SER A 138 8.25 24.38 -8.25
C SER A 138 9.22 24.72 -9.39
N LEU A 139 8.70 24.94 -10.62
CA LEU A 139 9.53 25.20 -11.80
C LEU A 139 9.91 26.68 -11.96
N PHE A 140 9.02 27.59 -11.56
CA PHE A 140 9.16 29.02 -11.83
C PHE A 140 9.19 29.89 -10.58
N GLY A 141 8.95 29.33 -9.40
CA GLY A 141 8.98 30.03 -8.12
C GLY A 141 7.69 30.80 -7.86
N ASP A 142 7.58 32.01 -8.40
CA ASP A 142 6.46 32.91 -8.11
C ASP A 142 5.34 32.76 -9.13
N VAL A 143 4.29 32.03 -8.74
CA VAL A 143 3.07 31.82 -9.52
C VAL A 143 1.86 32.28 -8.71
N LYS A 144 1.10 33.22 -9.26
CA LYS A 144 -0.08 33.84 -8.63
C LYS A 144 -1.31 33.67 -9.51
N LEU A 145 -2.48 33.70 -8.89
CA LEU A 145 -3.74 33.76 -9.62
C LEU A 145 -4.04 35.24 -9.94
N GLY A 146 -4.17 35.57 -11.21
CA GLY A 146 -4.60 36.89 -11.69
C GLY A 146 -6.09 37.10 -11.52
N GLU A 147 -6.50 38.37 -11.53
CA GLU A 147 -7.91 38.79 -11.39
C GLU A 147 -8.80 38.32 -12.56
N ASP A 148 -8.18 38.00 -13.70
CA ASP A 148 -8.78 37.48 -14.93
C ASP A 148 -8.89 35.94 -14.95
N GLY A 149 -8.45 35.26 -13.89
CA GLY A 149 -8.40 33.79 -13.82
C GLY A 149 -7.18 33.15 -14.50
N LYS A 150 -6.30 33.95 -15.12
CA LYS A 150 -5.01 33.47 -15.65
C LYS A 150 -3.98 33.31 -14.53
N LEU A 151 -2.99 32.45 -14.72
CA LEU A 151 -1.84 32.34 -13.82
C LEU A 151 -0.77 33.35 -14.23
N VAL A 152 -0.36 34.19 -13.28
CA VAL A 152 0.72 35.16 -13.45
C VAL A 152 2.01 34.54 -12.91
N ILE A 153 2.96 34.30 -13.80
CA ILE A 153 4.26 33.69 -13.51
C ILE A 153 5.33 34.76 -13.61
N ILE A 154 6.09 34.98 -12.54
CA ILE A 154 7.12 36.03 -12.47
C ILE A 154 8.50 35.37 -12.34
N VAL A 155 9.37 35.61 -13.33
CA VAL A 155 10.75 35.09 -13.34
C VAL A 155 11.69 36.21 -13.75
N ASP A 156 12.63 36.56 -12.87
CA ASP A 156 13.69 37.55 -13.14
C ASP A 156 13.15 38.88 -13.73
N SER A 157 12.06 39.39 -13.15
CA SER A 157 11.33 40.61 -13.59
C SER A 157 10.52 40.49 -14.89
N ASN A 158 10.51 39.31 -15.54
CA ASN A 158 9.62 39.04 -16.67
C ASN A 158 8.32 38.43 -16.17
N VAL A 159 7.20 38.82 -16.78
CA VAL A 159 5.87 38.34 -16.43
C VAL A 159 5.27 37.53 -17.57
N ALA A 160 4.70 36.38 -17.26
CA ALA A 160 3.95 35.54 -18.20
C ALA A 160 2.55 35.25 -17.65
N TYR A 161 1.54 35.43 -18.50
CA TYR A 161 0.13 35.15 -18.20
C TYR A 161 -0.26 33.85 -18.89
N LEU A 162 -0.59 32.83 -18.10
CA LEU A 162 -0.97 31.50 -18.58
C LEU A 162 -2.47 31.28 -18.38
N ASP A 163 -3.18 31.00 -19.46
CA ASP A 163 -4.56 30.54 -19.42
C ASP A 163 -4.60 29.03 -19.10
N LYS A 164 -5.28 28.66 -18.01
CA LYS A 164 -5.37 27.26 -17.55
C LYS A 164 -6.19 26.36 -18.48
N GLN A 165 -7.17 26.92 -19.18
CA GLN A 165 -8.09 26.18 -20.05
C GLN A 165 -7.52 26.02 -21.45
N SER A 166 -7.05 27.12 -22.05
CA SER A 166 -6.51 27.08 -23.42
C SER A 166 -5.03 26.65 -23.46
N GLY A 167 -4.30 26.83 -22.37
CA GLY A 167 -2.85 26.61 -22.30
C GLY A 167 -2.04 27.67 -23.05
N ASP A 168 -2.67 28.78 -23.45
CA ASP A 168 -1.96 29.88 -24.10
C ASP A 168 -1.20 30.74 -23.08
N VAL A 169 -0.07 31.28 -23.53
CA VAL A 169 0.85 32.05 -22.70
C VAL A 169 1.15 33.37 -23.38
N GLU A 170 0.84 34.46 -22.67
CA GLU A 170 1.15 35.84 -23.07
C GLU A 170 2.33 36.33 -22.23
N SER A 171 3.41 36.78 -22.87
CA SER A 171 4.56 37.39 -22.19
C SER A 171 5.31 38.28 -23.17
N GLU A 172 5.87 39.38 -22.66
CA GLU A 172 6.80 40.24 -23.43
C GLU A 172 8.11 39.52 -23.75
N ASN A 173 8.45 38.48 -22.97
CA ASN A 173 9.65 37.67 -23.16
C ASN A 173 9.29 36.35 -23.86
N GLU A 174 9.59 36.26 -25.16
CA GLU A 174 9.32 35.05 -25.96
C GLU A 174 10.02 33.79 -25.41
N GLY A 175 11.18 33.93 -24.76
CA GLY A 175 11.88 32.81 -24.13
C GLY A 175 11.14 32.27 -22.90
N LEU A 176 10.64 33.16 -22.03
CA LEU A 176 9.81 32.77 -20.89
C LEU A 176 8.47 32.18 -21.36
N LYS A 177 7.84 32.81 -22.36
CA LYS A 177 6.60 32.37 -22.98
C LYS A 177 6.66 30.91 -23.42
N GLU A 178 7.68 30.57 -24.22
CA GLU A 178 7.81 29.21 -24.76
C GLU A 178 8.18 28.20 -23.67
N ARG A 179 9.00 28.59 -22.69
CA ARG A 179 9.32 27.73 -21.53
C ARG A 179 8.08 27.39 -20.72
N VAL A 180 7.25 28.38 -20.41
CA VAL A 180 6.00 28.17 -19.66
C VAL A 180 5.04 27.29 -20.46
N ARG A 181 4.88 27.56 -21.76
CA ARG A 181 4.01 26.76 -22.65
C ARG A 181 4.44 25.29 -22.69
N ILE A 182 5.73 25.01 -22.88
CA ILE A 182 6.25 23.64 -22.91
C ILE A 182 6.09 22.95 -21.56
N ALA A 183 6.41 23.66 -20.46
CA ALA A 183 6.29 23.11 -19.11
C ALA A 183 4.84 22.75 -18.78
N PHE A 184 3.90 23.65 -19.07
CA PHE A 184 2.48 23.44 -18.82
C PHE A 184 1.94 22.24 -19.61
N ARG A 185 2.28 22.11 -20.90
CA ARG A 185 1.89 20.96 -21.72
C ARG A 185 2.42 19.64 -21.15
N ARG A 186 3.67 19.62 -20.68
CA ARG A 186 4.29 18.43 -20.07
C ARG A 186 3.60 18.06 -18.76
N ILE A 187 3.29 19.04 -17.91
CA ILE A 187 2.59 18.85 -16.65
C ILE A 187 1.19 18.29 -16.91
N GLN A 188 0.41 18.89 -17.81
CA GLN A 188 -0.93 18.38 -18.14
C GLN A 188 -0.91 16.95 -18.67
N SER A 189 0.10 16.61 -19.48
CA SER A 189 0.26 15.24 -20.02
C SER A 189 0.66 14.23 -18.95
N ALA A 190 1.37 14.65 -17.90
CA ALA A 190 1.83 13.78 -16.82
C ALA A 190 0.78 13.62 -15.69
N VAL A 191 -0.05 14.64 -15.47
CA VAL A 191 -1.06 14.66 -14.40
C VAL A 191 -2.35 13.96 -14.85
N ARG A 192 -2.60 13.81 -16.15
CA ARG A 192 -3.71 13.02 -16.68
C ARG A 192 -3.40 11.52 -16.60
N PRO A 193 -4.28 10.70 -16.00
CA PRO A 193 -4.06 9.26 -15.94
C PRO A 193 -4.03 8.66 -17.36
N ILE A 194 -3.18 7.65 -17.56
CA ILE A 194 -3.15 6.87 -18.80
C ILE A 194 -4.51 6.16 -18.92
N PRO A 195 -5.30 6.40 -19.99
CA PRO A 195 -6.57 5.72 -20.16
C PRO A 195 -6.31 4.21 -20.23
N LEU A 196 -6.97 3.45 -19.35
CA LEU A 196 -6.85 1.99 -19.26
C LEU A 196 -7.49 1.25 -20.46
N SER A 197 -7.78 1.95 -21.56
CA SER A 197 -8.48 1.45 -22.76
C SER A 197 -7.54 1.18 -23.94
N ALA A 198 -6.31 0.77 -23.67
CA ALA A 198 -5.36 0.38 -24.70
C ALA A 198 -4.65 -0.93 -24.35
N ALA A 199 -5.43 -2.02 -24.31
CA ALA A 199 -4.98 -3.40 -24.53
C ALA A 199 -6.19 -4.25 -24.94
#